data_AF-A0A9E4R363-F1
#
_entry.id   AF-A0A9E4R363-F1
#
_cell.length_a   1.000
_cell.length_b   1.000
_cell.length_c   1.000
_cell.angle_alpha   90.00
_cell.angle_beta   90.00
_cell.angle_gamma   90.00
#
_symmetry.space_group_name_H-M   'P 1'
#
loop_
_entity.id
_entity.type
_entity.pdbx_description
1 polymer ?
#
loop_
_entity_poly.entity_id
_entity_poly.type
_entity_poly.pdbx_seq_one_letter_code
_entity_poly.pdbx_strand_id
1 'polypeptide(L)'
;MPDSFQAIQDYCWEQGWTDGLPVVPPTEPLVREMLAGYGGDPSFSLGIIQPRNAQTTLEKLAINAVMAGCKPEYFPVVVAAVKAVLDKDFNLAGNA
;
A
#
# COMPACT_ATOMS: atom_id res chain seq x y z
N MET A 1 -2.09 -15.96 13.38
CA MET A 1 -3.55 -15.98 13.19
C MET A 1 -3.91 -17.14 12.27
N PRO A 2 -5.11 -17.72 12.36
CA PRO A 2 -5.60 -18.66 11.36
C PRO A 2 -5.50 -18.05 9.95
N ASP A 3 -5.08 -18.82 8.96
CA ASP A 3 -5.01 -18.39 7.55
C ASP A 3 -6.39 -18.48 6.90
N SER A 4 -7.34 -17.70 7.42
CA SER A 4 -8.68 -17.57 6.86
C SER A 4 -8.96 -16.12 6.55
N PHE A 5 -9.72 -15.90 5.46
CA PHE A 5 -10.14 -14.57 5.04
C PHE A 5 -10.78 -13.79 6.20
N GLN A 6 -11.72 -14.43 6.92
CA GLN A 6 -12.43 -13.81 8.04
C GLN A 6 -11.47 -13.39 9.16
N ALA A 7 -10.54 -14.24 9.56
CA ALA A 7 -9.61 -13.93 10.65
C ALA A 7 -8.67 -12.76 10.30
N ILE A 8 -8.21 -12.68 9.05
CA ILE A 8 -7.36 -11.57 8.59
C ILE A 8 -8.19 -10.29 8.47
N GLN A 9 -9.41 -10.38 7.94
CA GLN A 9 -10.33 -9.25 7.86
C GLN A 9 -10.64 -8.66 9.23
N ASP A 10 -11.00 -9.51 10.21
CA ASP A 10 -11.29 -9.09 11.59
C ASP A 10 -10.04 -8.48 12.23
N TYR A 11 -8.87 -9.07 12.03
CA TYR A 11 -7.61 -8.50 12.50
C TYR A 11 -7.33 -7.12 11.91
N CYS A 12 -7.45 -6.94 10.59
CA CYS A 12 -7.26 -5.64 9.95
C CYS A 12 -8.24 -4.58 10.46
N TRP A 13 -9.49 -4.98 10.73
CA TRP A 13 -10.49 -4.12 11.33
C TRP A 13 -10.10 -3.69 12.76
N GLU A 14 -9.75 -4.65 13.62
CA GLU A 14 -9.33 -4.40 15.01
C GLU A 14 -8.10 -3.49 15.10
N GLN A 15 -7.18 -3.59 14.15
CA GLN A 15 -6.01 -2.71 14.06
C GLN A 15 -6.32 -1.31 13.47
N GLY A 16 -7.53 -1.07 12.97
CA GLY A 16 -7.92 0.17 12.33
C GLY A 16 -7.23 0.41 10.97
N TRP A 17 -6.88 -0.67 10.26
CA TRP A 17 -6.20 -0.58 8.95
C TRP A 17 -7.17 -0.49 7.77
N THR A 18 -8.46 -0.62 8.03
CA THR A 18 -9.53 -0.49 7.03
C THR A 18 -10.18 0.89 7.14
N ASP A 19 -10.79 1.35 6.06
CA ASP A 19 -11.61 2.58 6.02
C ASP A 19 -13.06 2.38 6.48
N GLY A 20 -13.39 1.20 7.00
CA GLY A 20 -14.77 0.78 7.30
C GLY A 20 -15.31 -0.27 6.32
N LEU A 21 -14.59 -0.55 5.23
CA LEU A 21 -14.94 -1.58 4.25
C LEU A 21 -14.07 -2.83 4.41
N PRO A 22 -14.51 -3.99 3.87
CA PRO A 22 -13.67 -5.16 3.76
C PRO A 22 -12.42 -4.90 2.91
N VAL A 23 -11.31 -5.54 3.27
CA VAL A 23 -10.04 -5.50 2.53
C VAL A 23 -9.71 -6.89 2.00
N VAL A 24 -8.96 -6.94 0.90
CA VAL A 24 -8.37 -8.21 0.45
C VAL A 24 -7.16 -8.53 1.37
N PRO A 25 -7.09 -9.71 2.00
CA PRO A 25 -5.93 -10.10 2.79
C PRO A 25 -4.64 -9.99 1.98
N PRO A 26 -3.64 -9.18 2.41
CA PRO A 26 -2.41 -8.99 1.67
C PRO A 26 -1.46 -10.17 1.91
N THR A 27 -1.84 -11.34 1.39
CA THR A 27 -1.01 -12.54 1.45
C THR A 27 0.26 -12.37 0.65
N GLU A 28 1.33 -13.06 1.05
CA GLU A 28 2.62 -12.96 0.38
C GLU A 28 2.55 -13.26 -1.14
N PRO A 29 1.80 -14.26 -1.64
CA PRO A 29 1.65 -14.48 -3.07
C PRO A 29 1.03 -13.29 -3.82
N LEU A 30 -0.02 -12.67 -3.27
CA LEU A 30 -0.69 -11.53 -3.89
C LEU A 30 0.22 -10.29 -3.93
N VAL A 31 1.00 -10.05 -2.88
CA VAL A 31 1.97 -8.94 -2.84
C VAL A 31 3.10 -9.18 -3.85
N ARG A 32 3.58 -10.41 -3.98
CA ARG A 32 4.59 -10.77 -4.99
C ARG A 32 4.06 -10.59 -6.42
N GLU A 33 2.82 -10.97 -6.68
CA GLU A 33 2.15 -10.75 -7.97
C GLU A 33 2.00 -9.26 -8.29
N MET A 34 1.56 -8.46 -7.31
CA MET A 34 1.45 -7.01 -7.42
C MET A 34 2.80 -6.36 -7.78
N LEU A 35 3.87 -6.74 -7.08
CA LEU A 35 5.22 -6.26 -7.35
C LEU A 35 5.73 -6.70 -8.73
N ALA A 36 5.42 -7.93 -9.16
CA ALA A 36 5.80 -8.42 -10.48
C ALA A 36 5.15 -7.63 -11.63
N GLY A 37 3.95 -7.07 -11.42
CA GLY A 37 3.27 -6.22 -12.40
C GLY A 37 3.96 -4.87 -12.69
N TYR A 38 4.87 -4.42 -11.82
CA TYR A 38 5.64 -3.18 -11.99
C TYR A 38 7.15 -3.43 -12.17
N GLY A 39 7.71 -4.38 -11.41
CA GLY A 39 9.15 -4.65 -11.36
C GLY A 39 9.92 -3.67 -10.48
N GLY A 40 11.08 -4.08 -9.96
CA GLY A 40 11.93 -3.26 -9.09
C GLY A 40 12.21 -3.91 -7.73
N ASP A 41 13.08 -3.26 -6.95
CA ASP A 41 13.47 -3.73 -5.62
C ASP A 41 12.34 -3.45 -4.61
N PRO A 42 11.75 -4.45 -3.95
CA PRO A 42 10.68 -4.25 -2.95
C PRO A 42 11.08 -3.32 -1.81
N SER A 43 12.37 -3.28 -1.47
CA SER A 43 12.93 -2.43 -0.42
C SER A 43 13.15 -0.98 -0.84
N PHE A 44 13.03 -0.68 -2.14
CA PHE A 44 13.21 0.68 -2.66
C PHE A 44 12.18 1.63 -2.04
N SER A 45 12.68 2.69 -1.41
CA SER A 45 11.85 3.76 -0.84
C SER A 45 11.52 4.81 -1.88
N LEU A 46 10.23 5.13 -2.02
CA LEU A 46 9.74 6.25 -2.82
C LEU A 46 9.88 7.60 -2.08
N GLY A 47 10.01 7.58 -0.75
CA GLY A 47 10.10 8.78 0.09
C GLY A 47 9.52 8.55 1.49
N ILE A 48 9.32 9.65 2.22
CA ILE A 48 8.70 9.65 3.55
C ILE A 48 7.34 10.34 3.44
N ILE A 49 6.26 9.64 3.81
CA ILE A 49 4.89 10.16 3.70
C ILE A 49 4.38 10.71 5.04
N GLN A 50 3.79 11.91 5.00
CA GLN A 50 3.07 12.52 6.12
C GLN A 50 1.68 11.88 6.28
N PRO A 51 1.04 11.95 7.46
CA PRO A 51 1.53 12.56 8.70
C PRO A 51 2.41 11.61 9.55
N ARG A 52 2.44 10.31 9.21
CA ARG A 52 3.13 9.30 10.02
C ARG A 52 4.66 9.37 9.91
N ASN A 53 5.18 10.13 8.95
CA ASN A 53 6.63 10.25 8.71
C ASN A 53 7.31 8.88 8.50
N ALA A 54 6.60 7.96 7.85
CA ALA A 54 7.09 6.61 7.60
C ALA A 54 7.67 6.50 6.19
N GLN A 55 8.71 5.67 6.03
CA GLN A 55 9.23 5.30 4.71
C GLN A 55 8.18 4.52 3.92
N THR A 56 7.95 4.98 2.69
CA THR A 56 7.05 4.36 1.71
C THR A 56 7.86 3.54 0.73
N THR A 57 8.05 2.25 1.04
CA THR A 57 8.72 1.31 0.13
C THR A 57 7.75 0.78 -0.92
N LEU A 58 8.29 0.26 -2.03
CA LEU A 58 7.47 -0.42 -3.05
C LEU A 58 6.68 -1.59 -2.47
N GLU A 59 7.27 -2.38 -1.58
CA GLU A 59 6.57 -3.47 -0.89
C GLU A 59 5.38 -2.96 -0.06
N LYS A 60 5.57 -1.91 0.75
CA LYS A 60 4.49 -1.31 1.54
C LYS A 60 3.37 -0.80 0.63
N LEU A 61 3.73 -0.19 -0.50
CA LEU A 61 2.74 0.28 -1.45
C LEU A 61 1.98 -0.87 -2.10
N ALA A 62 2.66 -1.97 -2.44
CA ALA A 62 2.04 -3.18 -2.98
C ALA A 62 1.09 -3.83 -1.97
N ILE A 63 1.48 -3.92 -0.69
CA ILE A 63 0.61 -4.40 0.40
C ILE A 63 -0.68 -3.59 0.45
N ASN A 64 -0.59 -2.26 0.47
CA ASN A 64 -1.76 -1.39 0.51
C ASN A 64 -2.61 -1.50 -0.77
N ALA A 65 -1.98 -1.64 -1.94
CA ALA A 65 -2.68 -1.84 -3.20
C ALA A 65 -3.44 -3.18 -3.22
N VAL A 66 -2.84 -4.27 -2.71
CA VAL A 66 -3.53 -5.55 -2.56
C VAL A 66 -4.70 -5.39 -1.61
N MET A 67 -4.52 -4.77 -0.44
CA MET A 67 -5.61 -4.53 0.53
C MET A 67 -6.80 -3.81 -0.10
N ALA A 68 -6.53 -2.85 -0.98
CA ALA A 68 -7.53 -2.09 -1.73
C ALA A 68 -8.17 -2.86 -2.91
N GLY A 69 -7.75 -4.10 -3.18
CA GLY A 69 -8.23 -4.90 -4.32
C GLY A 69 -7.72 -4.40 -5.67
N CYS A 70 -6.58 -3.70 -5.70
CA CYS A 70 -5.95 -3.24 -6.93
C CYS A 70 -5.57 -4.43 -7.82
N LYS A 71 -5.57 -4.23 -9.14
CA LYS A 71 -5.04 -5.20 -10.08
C LYS A 71 -3.56 -4.90 -10.38
N PRO A 72 -2.70 -5.92 -10.56
CA PRO A 72 -1.28 -5.71 -10.86
C PRO A 72 -1.04 -4.78 -12.06
N GLU A 73 -1.86 -4.87 -13.11
CA GLU A 73 -1.75 -3.99 -14.29
C GLU A 73 -1.98 -2.49 -13.99
N TYR A 74 -2.62 -2.16 -12.86
CA TYR A 74 -2.86 -0.77 -12.44
C TYR A 74 -1.82 -0.27 -11.43
N PHE A 75 -1.01 -1.16 -10.86
CA PHE A 75 -0.02 -0.82 -9.85
C PHE A 75 0.98 0.27 -10.29
N PRO A 76 1.46 0.32 -11.56
CA PRO A 76 2.32 1.41 -12.00
C PRO A 76 1.69 2.81 -11.84
N VAL A 77 0.36 2.92 -12.01
CA VAL A 77 -0.37 4.18 -11.81
C VAL A 77 -0.41 4.56 -10.33
N VAL A 78 -0.60 3.59 -9.44
CA VAL A 78 -0.56 3.80 -7.99
C VAL A 78 0.82 4.31 -7.56
N VAL A 79 1.89 3.69 -8.06
CA VAL A 79 3.28 4.12 -7.80
C VAL A 79 3.51 5.56 -8.29
N ALA A 80 3.03 5.89 -9.48
CA ALA A 80 3.13 7.25 -10.03
C ALA A 80 2.35 8.28 -9.19
N ALA A 81 1.13 7.95 -8.77
CA ALA A 81 0.32 8.81 -7.91
C ALA A 81 1.00 9.08 -6.57
N VAL A 82 1.58 8.06 -5.94
CA VAL A 82 2.31 8.23 -4.68
C VAL A 82 3.58 9.07 -4.86
N LYS A 83 4.32 8.90 -5.96
CA LYS A 83 5.45 9.78 -6.29
C LYS A 83 5.02 11.24 -6.42
N ALA A 84 3.89 11.50 -7.07
CA ALA A 84 3.34 12.86 -7.19
C ALA A 84 2.91 13.45 -5.84
N VAL A 85 2.27 12.64 -4.98
CA VAL A 85 1.88 13.06 -3.63
C VAL A 85 3.09 13.36 -2.74
N LEU A 86 4.21 12.65 -2.96
CA LEU A 86 5.48 12.87 -2.26
C LEU A 86 6.27 14.07 -2.81
N ASP A 87 5.88 14.64 -3.94
CA ASP A 87 6.47 15.88 -4.43
C ASP A 87 6.21 17.01 -3.45
N LYS A 88 7.24 17.80 -3.15
CA LYS A 88 7.14 18.94 -2.24
C LYS A 88 6.09 19.96 -2.70
N ASP A 89 5.88 20.10 -4.02
CA ASP A 89 4.96 21.07 -4.58
C ASP A 89 3.50 20.63 -4.41
N PHE A 90 3.25 19.33 -4.18
CA PHE A 90 1.93 18.83 -3.78
C PHE A 90 1.53 19.28 -2.36
N ASN A 91 2.51 19.60 -1.50
CA ASN A 91 2.31 20.11 -0.13
C ASN A 91 1.32 19.25 0.69
N LEU A 92 1.54 17.92 0.74
CA LEU A 92 0.65 16.99 1.46
C LEU A 92 0.42 17.37 2.93
N ALA A 93 1.41 17.98 3.58
CA ALA A 93 1.31 18.42 4.98
C ALA A 93 0.46 19.69 5.18
N GLY A 94 0.15 20.42 4.10
CA GLY A 94 -0.57 21.68 4.17
C GLY A 94 0.16 22.78 4.94
N ASN A 95 1.50 22.79 4.92
CA ASN A 95 2.33 23.67 5.73
C ASN A 95 3.17 24.68 4.93
N ALA A 96 2.98 24.75 3.61
CA ALA A 96 3.56 25.77 2.72
C ALA A 96 2.88 27.14 2.82
#